data_AF-A0A563VLW4-F1
#
_entry.id   AF-A0A563VLW4-F1
#
_cell.length_a   1.000
_cell.length_b   1.000
_cell.length_c   1.000
_cell.angle_alpha   90.00
_cell.angle_beta   90.00
_cell.angle_gamma   90.00
#
_symmetry.space_group_name_H-M   'P 1'
#
loop_
_entity.id
_entity.type
_entity.pdbx_description
1 polymer ?
#
loop_
_entity_poly.entity_id
_entity_poly.type
_entity_poly.pdbx_seq_one_letter_code
_entity_poly.pdbx_strand_id
1 'polypeptide(L)'
;MTKPDKQNSFPKQNFNSWLNTISSLLGEVSRVEISTMIVDEITEDVFLPYEVYQVIYSISPIYLAELEIDESLCDRYLRLRRQLELQYALLLTDENSIFYSEKTAQDVKRDLPVLAQDTTPWENLPFRLPSPVNSNPAAGNGVLYHLLAEPSFKSILRQLGNIKTALDRRNLRFSASVPSDYTIHSDITYAHTVIQLDGKISHRYASEIIQHPQQQDIVKLHQKGVEAGTKQWHKLFQFVTEIIQRQQKF
;
A
#
# COMPACT_ATOMS: atom_id res chain seq x y z
N MET A 1 37.63 41.37 -23.90
CA MET A 1 37.90 39.97 -23.52
C MET A 1 36.91 39.57 -22.45
N THR A 2 35.76 39.05 -22.86
CA THR A 2 34.69 38.54 -21.98
C THR A 2 34.67 37.03 -22.15
N LYS A 3 34.93 36.29 -21.07
CA LYS A 3 34.84 34.82 -21.03
C LYS A 3 33.36 34.41 -21.24
N PRO A 4 33.06 33.38 -22.03
CA PRO A 4 31.71 32.85 -22.10
C PRO A 4 31.40 31.97 -20.87
N ASP A 5 30.15 32.06 -20.44
CA ASP A 5 29.52 31.32 -19.36
C ASP A 5 29.69 29.81 -19.49
N LYS A 6 29.98 29.15 -18.35
CA LYS A 6 29.93 27.70 -18.22
C LYS A 6 28.47 27.26 -18.29
N GLN A 7 28.07 26.68 -19.42
CA GLN A 7 26.84 25.90 -19.52
C GLN A 7 26.87 24.76 -18.51
N ASN A 8 25.98 24.83 -17.52
CA ASN A 8 25.63 23.72 -16.63
C ASN A 8 25.03 22.58 -17.47
N SER A 9 25.88 21.71 -18.00
CA SER A 9 25.45 20.46 -18.61
C SER A 9 25.26 19.42 -17.51
N PHE A 10 24.03 18.94 -17.34
CA PHE A 10 23.78 17.71 -16.59
C PHE A 10 24.54 16.56 -17.30
N PRO A 11 25.42 15.81 -16.62
CA PRO A 11 26.16 14.73 -17.26
C PRO A 11 25.21 13.66 -17.82
N LYS A 12 25.36 13.28 -19.09
CA LYS A 12 24.50 12.25 -19.75
C LYS A 12 24.38 10.95 -18.95
N GLN A 13 25.42 10.57 -18.20
CA GLN A 13 25.41 9.38 -17.33
C GLN A 13 24.46 9.52 -16.13
N ASN A 14 24.35 10.71 -15.54
CA ASN A 14 23.41 10.98 -14.44
C ASN A 14 21.96 11.01 -14.95
N PHE A 15 21.74 11.41 -16.20
CA PHE A 15 20.43 11.40 -16.83
C PHE A 15 19.92 10.00 -17.14
N ASN A 16 20.77 9.11 -17.67
CA ASN A 16 20.37 7.72 -17.92
C ASN A 16 20.07 6.96 -16.62
N SER A 17 20.86 7.19 -15.57
CA SER A 17 20.58 6.66 -14.23
C SER A 17 19.23 7.18 -13.71
N TRP A 18 19.00 8.49 -13.82
CA TRP A 18 17.73 9.12 -13.42
C TRP A 18 16.52 8.63 -14.24
N LEU A 19 16.67 8.46 -15.56
CA LEU A 19 15.63 7.90 -16.44
C LEU A 19 15.32 6.46 -16.09
N ASN A 20 16.32 5.65 -15.76
CA ASN A 20 16.09 4.27 -15.32
C ASN A 20 15.34 4.25 -13.98
N THR A 21 15.69 5.13 -13.04
CA THR A 21 14.97 5.28 -11.78
C THR A 21 13.53 5.75 -11.99
N ILE A 22 13.29 6.71 -12.90
CA ILE A 22 11.94 7.17 -13.23
C ILE A 22 11.16 6.14 -14.03
N SER A 23 11.81 5.40 -14.93
CA SER A 23 11.17 4.31 -15.66
C SER A 23 10.81 3.15 -14.72
N SER A 24 11.64 2.87 -13.72
CA SER A 24 11.32 1.94 -12.62
C SER A 24 10.14 2.47 -11.82
N LEU A 25 10.21 3.72 -11.35
CA LEU A 25 9.15 4.35 -10.56
C LEU A 25 7.83 4.54 -11.33
N LEU A 26 7.84 4.84 -12.63
CA LEU A 26 6.63 4.93 -13.45
C LEU A 26 6.12 3.56 -13.88
N GLY A 27 7.00 2.57 -14.04
CA GLY A 27 6.63 1.17 -14.20
C GLY A 27 5.94 0.61 -12.93
N GLU A 28 6.40 1.06 -11.76
CA GLU A 28 5.86 0.71 -10.44
C GLU A 28 4.60 1.52 -10.08
N VAL A 29 4.53 2.80 -10.47
CA VAL A 29 3.36 3.67 -10.25
C VAL A 29 2.53 3.74 -11.54
N SER A 30 1.91 2.60 -11.87
CA SER A 30 0.98 2.49 -13.00
C SER A 30 -0.41 3.08 -12.72
N ARG A 31 -0.67 3.48 -11.47
CA ARG A 31 -1.98 3.96 -11.03
C ARG A 31 -1.91 5.00 -9.92
N VAL A 32 -2.87 5.92 -9.94
CA VAL A 32 -3.21 6.79 -8.80
C VAL A 32 -4.51 6.29 -8.20
N GLU A 33 -4.52 6.11 -6.89
CA GLU A 33 -5.71 5.72 -6.15
C GLU A 33 -6.16 6.85 -5.24
N ILE A 34 -7.43 7.21 -5.35
CA ILE A 34 -8.11 8.15 -4.48
C ILE A 34 -9.17 7.36 -3.71
N SER A 35 -9.09 7.38 -2.39
CA SER A 35 -10.08 6.78 -1.51
C SER A 35 -10.67 7.83 -0.59
N THR A 36 -11.99 7.84 -0.43
CA THR A 36 -12.68 8.73 0.50
C THR A 36 -13.38 7.91 1.55
N MET A 37 -13.05 8.22 2.80
CA MET A 37 -13.53 7.60 4.02
C MET A 37 -13.94 8.71 4.98
N ILE A 38 -14.99 8.46 5.76
CA ILE A 38 -15.30 9.28 6.93
C ILE A 38 -14.49 8.71 8.07
N VAL A 39 -13.66 9.52 8.72
CA VAL A 39 -12.89 9.11 9.89
C VAL A 39 -13.26 10.04 11.05
N ASP A 40 -13.29 9.50 12.27
CA ASP A 40 -13.62 10.29 13.46
C ASP A 40 -12.50 11.28 13.83
N GLU A 41 -11.26 10.94 13.50
CA GLU A 41 -10.08 11.76 13.80
C GLU A 41 -9.01 11.57 12.72
N ILE A 42 -8.44 12.68 12.25
CA ILE A 42 -7.26 12.70 11.37
C ILE A 42 -6.03 12.87 12.28
N THR A 43 -5.34 11.76 12.58
CA THR A 43 -4.07 11.78 13.33
C THR A 43 -2.87 11.87 12.38
N GLU A 44 -1.85 12.65 12.76
CA GLU A 44 -0.54 12.65 12.09
C GLU A 44 0.26 11.40 12.52
N ASP A 45 -0.20 10.20 12.18
CA ASP A 45 0.56 8.99 12.50
C ASP A 45 1.81 8.90 11.61
N VAL A 46 2.98 8.88 12.26
CA VAL A 46 4.27 8.65 11.61
C VAL A 46 4.36 7.17 11.24
N PHE A 47 4.38 6.87 9.95
CA PHE A 47 4.55 5.49 9.47
C PHE A 47 5.96 4.97 9.78
N LEU A 48 6.06 4.04 10.73
CA LEU A 48 7.28 3.31 11.08
C LEU A 48 7.19 1.87 10.52
N PRO A 49 7.90 1.54 9.41
CA PRO A 49 7.73 0.27 8.70
C PRO A 49 7.94 -0.97 9.57
N TYR A 50 8.97 -0.94 10.42
CA TYR A 50 9.31 -2.08 11.26
C TYR A 50 8.19 -2.40 12.27
N GLU A 51 7.65 -1.37 12.93
CA GLU A 51 6.58 -1.53 13.93
C GLU A 51 5.29 -2.03 13.27
N VAL A 52 4.90 -1.40 12.15
CA VAL A 52 3.72 -1.81 11.39
C VAL A 52 3.86 -3.26 10.91
N TYR A 53 5.04 -3.63 10.40
CA TYR A 53 5.33 -5.00 10.01
C TYR A 53 5.20 -5.97 11.18
N GLN A 54 5.84 -5.69 12.31
CA GLN A 54 5.83 -6.56 13.48
C GLN A 54 4.41 -6.77 14.02
N VAL A 55 3.63 -5.70 14.09
CA VAL A 55 2.26 -5.75 14.60
C VAL A 55 1.36 -6.56 13.66
N ILE A 56 1.44 -6.34 12.34
CA ILE A 56 0.66 -7.15 11.38
C ILE A 56 1.16 -8.59 11.35
N TYR A 57 2.47 -8.80 11.49
CA TYR A 57 3.09 -10.12 11.49
C TYR A 57 2.58 -11.01 12.62
N SER A 58 2.31 -10.41 13.77
CA SER A 58 1.90 -11.11 14.98
C SER A 58 0.42 -11.51 15.00
N ILE A 59 -0.38 -10.99 14.05
CA ILE A 59 -1.81 -11.31 13.96
C ILE A 59 -1.99 -12.81 13.72
N SER A 60 -2.71 -13.44 14.64
CA SER A 60 -3.11 -14.84 14.62
C SER A 60 -4.42 -15.00 15.42
N PRO A 61 -5.17 -16.11 15.26
CA PRO A 61 -6.38 -16.33 16.05
C PRO A 61 -6.14 -16.24 17.57
N ILE A 62 -4.99 -16.75 18.04
CA ILE A 62 -4.58 -16.69 19.45
C ILE A 62 -4.34 -15.24 19.88
N TYR A 63 -3.57 -14.49 19.10
CA TYR A 63 -3.29 -13.07 19.37
C TYR A 63 -4.56 -12.21 19.41
N LEU A 64 -5.52 -12.48 18.52
CA LEU A 64 -6.79 -11.74 18.50
C LEU A 64 -7.67 -12.09 19.71
N ALA A 65 -7.66 -13.35 20.16
CA ALA A 65 -8.36 -13.77 21.37
C ALA A 65 -7.74 -13.13 22.63
N GLU A 66 -6.41 -13.05 22.71
CA GLU A 66 -5.69 -12.40 23.82
C GLU A 66 -5.97 -10.90 23.92
N LEU A 67 -6.18 -10.24 22.77
CA LEU A 67 -6.54 -8.83 22.69
C LEU A 67 -8.05 -8.56 22.84
N GLU A 68 -8.86 -9.61 23.08
CA GLU A 68 -10.32 -9.52 23.19
C GLU A 68 -10.94 -8.79 22.00
N ILE A 69 -10.42 -9.07 20.79
CA ILE A 69 -10.97 -8.50 19.55
C ILE A 69 -12.37 -9.07 19.31
N ASP A 70 -13.30 -8.19 18.94
CA ASP A 70 -14.66 -8.59 18.58
C ASP A 70 -14.66 -9.60 17.43
N GLU A 71 -15.45 -10.67 17.57
CA GLU A 71 -15.49 -11.80 16.64
C GLU A 71 -15.81 -11.36 15.20
N SER A 72 -16.63 -10.32 15.03
CA SER A 72 -17.00 -9.79 13.70
C SER A 72 -15.82 -9.14 12.95
N LEU A 73 -14.73 -8.82 13.67
CA LEU A 73 -13.53 -8.20 13.12
C LEU A 73 -12.39 -9.18 12.89
N CYS A 74 -12.42 -10.36 13.51
CA CYS A 74 -11.34 -11.33 13.44
C CYS A 74 -10.92 -11.66 11.99
N ASP A 75 -11.87 -11.94 11.10
CA ASP A 75 -11.61 -12.22 9.69
C ASP A 75 -10.89 -11.06 8.98
N ARG A 76 -11.22 -9.82 9.35
CA ARG A 76 -10.61 -8.62 8.75
C ARG A 76 -9.16 -8.46 9.21
N TYR A 77 -8.85 -8.75 10.47
CA TYR A 77 -7.48 -8.77 10.96
C TYR A 77 -6.65 -9.88 10.31
N LEU A 78 -7.18 -11.11 10.27
CA LEU A 78 -6.51 -12.24 9.63
C LEU A 78 -6.21 -11.97 8.15
N ARG A 79 -7.10 -11.25 7.47
CA ARG A 79 -6.87 -10.80 6.09
C ARG A 79 -5.66 -9.88 5.94
N LEU A 80 -5.36 -9.03 6.92
CA LEU A 80 -4.16 -8.17 6.89
C LEU A 80 -2.88 -9.01 6.88
N ARG A 81 -2.81 -10.00 7.77
CA ARG A 81 -1.69 -10.94 7.86
C ARG A 81 -1.51 -11.69 6.55
N ARG A 82 -2.61 -12.19 5.99
CA ARG A 82 -2.63 -12.90 4.72
C ARG A 82 -2.18 -12.02 3.55
N GLN A 83 -2.64 -10.79 3.47
CA GLN A 83 -2.24 -9.85 2.43
C GLN A 83 -0.74 -9.53 2.52
N LEU A 84 -0.20 -9.38 3.73
CA LEU A 84 1.24 -9.23 3.94
C LEU A 84 2.02 -10.45 3.42
N GLU A 85 1.53 -11.67 3.70
CA GLU A 85 2.13 -12.93 3.23
C GLU A 85 2.09 -13.03 1.70
N LEU A 86 0.96 -12.70 1.09
CA LEU A 86 0.79 -12.67 -0.37
C LEU A 86 1.79 -11.72 -1.03
N GLN A 87 1.99 -10.51 -0.49
CA GLN A 87 2.95 -9.57 -1.09
C GLN A 87 4.37 -10.09 -1.05
N TYR A 88 4.77 -10.71 0.06
CA TYR A 88 6.10 -11.32 0.13
C TYR A 88 6.21 -12.53 -0.80
N ALA A 89 5.16 -13.34 -0.92
CA ALA A 89 5.10 -14.46 -1.85
C ALA A 89 5.29 -14.01 -3.31
N LEU A 90 4.69 -12.88 -3.72
CA LEU A 90 4.90 -12.32 -5.06
C LEU A 90 6.37 -11.95 -5.30
N LEU A 91 7.03 -11.32 -4.32
CA LEU A 91 8.46 -11.01 -4.39
C LEU A 91 9.36 -12.26 -4.49
N LEU A 92 8.95 -13.40 -3.93
CA LEU A 92 9.69 -14.67 -4.06
C LEU A 92 9.55 -15.30 -5.46
N THR A 93 8.53 -14.91 -6.23
CA THR A 93 8.22 -15.47 -7.55
C THR A 93 8.62 -14.59 -8.73
N ASP A 94 8.90 -13.31 -8.49
CA ASP A 94 9.35 -12.35 -9.50
C ASP A 94 10.85 -12.52 -9.76
N GLU A 95 11.23 -12.90 -10.97
CA GLU A 95 12.63 -13.12 -11.38
C GLU A 95 13.51 -11.86 -11.24
N ASN A 96 12.91 -10.66 -11.20
CA ASN A 96 13.63 -9.40 -11.02
C ASN A 96 13.84 -9.02 -9.55
N SER A 97 13.20 -9.74 -8.62
CA SER A 97 13.28 -9.47 -7.20
C SER A 97 14.57 -10.05 -6.60
N ILE A 98 15.19 -9.30 -5.68
CA ILE A 98 16.34 -9.78 -4.90
C ILE A 98 15.99 -10.97 -3.98
N PHE A 99 14.70 -11.22 -3.76
CA PHE A 99 14.20 -12.34 -2.96
C PHE A 99 13.91 -13.59 -3.79
N TYR A 100 14.04 -13.51 -5.12
CA TYR A 100 13.79 -14.64 -6.00
C TYR A 100 14.72 -15.81 -5.73
N SER A 101 14.14 -17.00 -5.67
CA SER A 101 14.89 -18.25 -5.68
C SER A 101 14.07 -19.27 -6.47
N GLU A 102 14.66 -19.90 -7.48
CA GLU A 102 13.97 -20.86 -8.36
C GLU A 102 13.28 -21.99 -7.58
N LYS A 103 13.95 -22.51 -6.56
CA LYS A 103 13.41 -23.56 -5.68
C LYS A 103 12.19 -23.05 -4.90
N THR A 104 12.30 -21.88 -4.28
CA THR A 104 11.21 -21.27 -3.50
C THR A 104 10.05 -20.82 -4.38
N ALA A 105 10.33 -20.31 -5.57
CA ALA A 105 9.34 -19.81 -6.51
C ALA A 105 8.38 -20.90 -6.98
N GLN A 106 8.88 -22.12 -7.20
CA GLN A 106 8.03 -23.27 -7.57
C GLN A 106 7.06 -23.65 -6.44
N ASP A 107 7.56 -23.72 -5.20
CA ASP A 107 6.75 -24.01 -4.02
C ASP A 107 5.71 -22.92 -3.76
N VAL A 108 6.09 -21.64 -3.93
CA VAL A 108 5.20 -20.50 -3.75
C VAL A 108 4.13 -20.44 -4.85
N LYS A 109 4.50 -20.69 -6.12
CA LYS A 109 3.54 -20.67 -7.25
C LYS A 109 2.39 -21.66 -7.06
N ARG A 110 2.65 -22.81 -6.41
CA ARG A 110 1.60 -23.78 -6.06
C ARG A 110 0.61 -23.23 -5.04
N ASP A 111 1.08 -22.44 -4.09
CA ASP A 111 0.31 -21.98 -2.94
C ASP A 111 -0.33 -20.59 -3.17
N LEU A 112 0.14 -19.83 -4.16
CA LEU A 112 -0.38 -18.50 -4.55
C LEU A 112 -1.91 -18.45 -4.75
N PRO A 113 -2.57 -19.42 -5.42
CA PRO A 113 -4.03 -19.39 -5.59
C PRO A 113 -4.77 -19.41 -4.25
N VAL A 114 -4.26 -20.15 -3.26
CA VAL A 114 -4.82 -20.24 -1.90
C VAL A 114 -4.58 -18.93 -1.13
N LEU A 115 -3.43 -18.28 -1.33
CA LEU A 115 -3.14 -16.96 -0.76
C LEU A 115 -3.90 -15.81 -1.43
N ALA A 116 -4.44 -16.00 -2.64
CA ALA A 116 -5.24 -15.01 -3.35
C ALA A 116 -6.75 -15.09 -3.10
N GLN A 117 -7.31 -16.28 -2.79
CA GLN A 117 -8.76 -16.51 -2.58
C GLN A 117 -9.23 -16.40 -1.12
N ASP A 118 -10.09 -15.43 -0.79
CA ASP A 118 -10.58 -15.17 0.59
C ASP A 118 -11.26 -16.35 1.30
N THR A 119 -11.64 -17.41 0.58
CA THR A 119 -12.45 -18.51 1.09
C THR A 119 -11.68 -19.77 1.48
N THR A 120 -10.36 -19.83 1.19
CA THR A 120 -9.54 -21.01 1.45
C THR A 120 -8.76 -20.90 2.76
N PRO A 121 -8.58 -22.00 3.52
CA PRO A 121 -7.86 -22.01 4.79
C PRO A 121 -6.35 -21.87 4.56
N TRP A 122 -5.92 -20.62 4.35
CA TRP A 122 -4.54 -20.22 4.06
C TRP A 122 -3.62 -20.39 5.27
N GLU A 123 -4.17 -20.48 6.49
CA GLU A 123 -3.42 -20.67 7.74
C GLU A 123 -2.65 -21.99 7.80
N ASN A 124 -3.06 -22.98 6.98
CA ASN A 124 -2.36 -24.26 6.86
C ASN A 124 -1.12 -24.21 5.95
N LEU A 125 -0.92 -23.09 5.24
CA LEU A 125 0.26 -22.91 4.40
C LEU A 125 1.49 -22.61 5.25
N PRO A 126 2.69 -23.02 4.80
CA PRO A 126 3.91 -22.66 5.49
C PRO A 126 4.09 -21.13 5.46
N PHE A 127 4.31 -20.53 6.64
CA PHE A 127 4.65 -19.12 6.78
C PHE A 127 6.04 -18.85 6.20
N ARG A 128 6.13 -17.88 5.28
CA ARG A 128 7.38 -17.52 4.59
C ARG A 128 7.91 -16.15 5.03
N LEU A 129 7.06 -15.32 5.61
CA LEU A 129 7.45 -13.98 6.03
C LEU A 129 8.66 -13.99 6.99
N PRO A 130 9.66 -13.11 6.78
CA PRO A 130 10.81 -13.01 7.67
C PRO A 130 10.40 -12.67 9.12
N SER A 131 10.89 -13.43 10.09
CA SER A 131 10.56 -13.20 11.50
C SER A 131 11.17 -11.88 12.02
N PRO A 132 10.39 -11.01 12.69
CA PRO A 132 10.92 -9.79 13.31
C PRO A 132 11.82 -10.08 14.53
N VAL A 133 11.68 -11.24 15.19
CA VAL A 133 12.32 -11.52 16.49
C VAL A 133 13.83 -11.84 16.38
N ASN A 134 14.31 -12.27 15.22
CA ASN A 134 15.71 -12.67 14.99
C ASN A 134 16.51 -11.68 14.14
N SER A 135 15.99 -10.47 13.93
CA SER A 135 16.66 -9.43 13.12
C SER A 135 17.76 -8.72 13.91
N ASN A 136 18.72 -9.48 14.47
CA ASN A 136 19.94 -8.89 15.02
C ASN A 136 20.79 -8.38 13.84
N PRO A 137 21.04 -7.06 13.70
CA PRO A 137 21.75 -6.51 12.55
C PRO A 137 23.19 -7.05 12.41
N ALA A 138 23.76 -7.56 13.51
CA ALA A 138 25.11 -8.13 13.55
C ALA A 138 25.19 -9.58 13.02
N ALA A 139 24.05 -10.28 12.88
CA ALA A 139 23.98 -11.69 12.53
C ALA A 139 23.41 -11.91 11.12
N GLY A 140 23.97 -11.24 10.11
CA GLY A 140 23.98 -11.69 8.70
C GLY A 140 22.65 -11.92 7.95
N ASN A 141 21.48 -11.88 8.57
CA ASN A 141 20.20 -12.16 7.95
C ASN A 141 19.38 -10.87 7.79
N GLY A 142 19.92 -9.93 7.00
CA GLY A 142 19.31 -8.64 6.66
C GLY A 142 18.05 -8.73 5.76
N VAL A 143 17.45 -9.91 5.60
CA VAL A 143 16.31 -10.14 4.70
C VAL A 143 15.13 -9.25 5.06
N LEU A 144 14.81 -9.10 6.35
CA LEU A 144 13.74 -8.20 6.78
C LEU A 144 14.07 -6.74 6.48
N TYR A 145 15.32 -6.30 6.70
CA TYR A 145 15.73 -4.93 6.38
C TYR A 145 15.66 -4.65 4.88
N HIS A 146 16.08 -5.60 4.05
CA HIS A 146 15.94 -5.49 2.61
C HIS A 146 14.47 -5.47 2.19
N LEU A 147 13.62 -6.28 2.82
CA LEU A 147 12.18 -6.32 2.54
C LEU A 147 11.51 -4.99 2.91
N LEU A 148 11.83 -4.46 4.09
CA LEU A 148 11.34 -3.16 4.55
C LEU A 148 11.96 -1.99 3.79
N ALA A 149 13.05 -2.20 3.03
CA ALA A 149 13.61 -1.21 2.13
C ALA A 149 12.95 -1.21 0.75
N GLU A 150 12.33 -2.33 0.35
CA GLU A 150 11.70 -2.51 -0.95
C GLU A 150 10.47 -1.56 -1.11
N PRO A 151 10.46 -0.68 -2.14
CA PRO A 151 9.46 0.38 -2.25
C PRO A 151 8.01 -0.10 -2.36
N SER A 152 7.75 -1.13 -3.18
CA SER A 152 6.39 -1.61 -3.45
C SER A 152 5.77 -2.28 -2.21
N PHE A 153 6.54 -3.10 -1.51
CA PHE A 153 6.20 -3.73 -0.24
C PHE A 153 6.00 -2.68 0.85
N LYS A 154 6.89 -1.69 0.96
CA LYS A 154 6.74 -0.59 1.93
C LYS A 154 5.47 0.22 1.72
N SER A 155 5.09 0.46 0.46
CA SER A 155 3.84 1.12 0.11
C SER A 155 2.63 0.31 0.58
N ILE A 156 2.62 -0.99 0.28
CA ILE A 156 1.53 -1.88 0.69
C ILE A 156 1.48 -2.05 2.21
N LEU A 157 2.64 -2.16 2.86
CA LEU A 157 2.74 -2.22 4.32
C LEU A 157 2.14 -0.98 4.98
N ARG A 158 2.34 0.22 4.41
CA ARG A 158 1.68 1.43 4.87
C ARG A 158 0.16 1.35 4.72
N GLN A 159 -0.31 0.88 3.57
CA GLN A 159 -1.74 0.69 3.33
C GLN A 159 -2.36 -0.30 4.35
N LEU A 160 -1.70 -1.43 4.60
CA LEU A 160 -2.15 -2.42 5.58
C LEU A 160 -2.14 -1.84 7.00
N GLY A 161 -1.12 -1.05 7.35
CA GLY A 161 -1.05 -0.34 8.64
C GLY A 161 -2.25 0.59 8.84
N ASN A 162 -2.59 1.38 7.82
CA ASN A 162 -3.76 2.27 7.87
C ASN A 162 -5.07 1.49 8.07
N ILE A 163 -5.24 0.36 7.39
CA ILE A 163 -6.42 -0.51 7.57
C ILE A 163 -6.44 -1.09 8.98
N LYS A 164 -5.31 -1.53 9.51
CA LYS A 164 -5.22 -2.03 10.89
C LYS A 164 -5.63 -0.96 11.89
N THR A 165 -5.10 0.26 11.78
CA THR A 165 -5.46 1.37 12.67
C THR A 165 -6.96 1.64 12.65
N ALA A 166 -7.59 1.58 11.47
CA ALA A 166 -9.06 1.71 11.37
C ALA A 166 -9.80 0.56 12.08
N LEU A 167 -9.32 -0.68 11.95
CA LEU A 167 -9.89 -1.83 12.67
C LEU A 167 -9.72 -1.70 14.19
N ASP A 168 -8.54 -1.28 14.66
CA ASP A 168 -8.26 -1.11 16.10
C ASP A 168 -9.22 -0.09 16.73
N ARG A 169 -9.44 1.03 16.04
CA ARG A 169 -10.42 2.04 16.46
C ARG A 169 -11.84 1.50 16.51
N ARG A 170 -12.23 0.69 15.52
CA ARG A 170 -13.54 0.05 15.51
C ARG A 170 -13.70 -0.94 16.67
N ASN A 171 -12.67 -1.72 16.97
CA ASN A 171 -12.69 -2.64 18.11
C ASN A 171 -12.93 -1.89 19.43
N LEU A 172 -12.23 -0.76 19.63
CA LEU A 172 -12.45 0.11 20.80
C LEU A 172 -13.90 0.58 20.95
N ARG A 173 -14.64 0.77 19.85
CA ARG A 173 -16.07 1.16 19.91
C ARG A 173 -17.01 0.00 20.22
N PHE A 174 -16.64 -1.24 19.90
CA PHE A 174 -17.41 -2.39 20.35
C PHE A 174 -17.23 -2.59 21.86
N SER A 175 -16.01 -2.37 22.37
CA SER A 175 -15.70 -2.48 23.80
C SER A 175 -16.24 -1.30 24.62
N ALA A 176 -16.25 -0.08 24.07
CA ALA A 176 -16.87 1.09 24.69
C ALA A 176 -18.36 1.10 24.35
N SER A 177 -19.23 0.75 25.30
CA SER A 177 -20.69 0.79 25.19
C SER A 177 -21.23 2.21 24.93
N VAL A 178 -20.94 2.78 23.77
CA VAL A 178 -21.42 4.10 23.34
C VAL A 178 -22.74 3.87 22.62
N PRO A 179 -23.86 4.45 23.11
CA PRO A 179 -25.13 4.38 22.40
C PRO A 179 -24.99 5.21 21.13
N SER A 180 -24.82 4.55 19.99
CA SER A 180 -24.77 5.21 18.69
C SER A 180 -26.18 5.24 18.10
N ASP A 181 -26.89 6.33 18.33
CA ASP A 181 -28.20 6.60 17.69
C ASP A 181 -28.08 6.84 16.17
N TYR A 182 -26.87 6.88 15.63
CA TYR A 182 -26.60 6.79 14.20
C TYR A 182 -25.29 6.04 14.01
N THR A 183 -25.35 4.79 13.54
CA THR A 183 -24.16 4.03 13.13
C THR A 183 -23.58 4.62 11.84
N ILE A 184 -22.89 5.76 11.95
CA ILE A 184 -22.00 6.23 10.90
C ILE A 184 -20.81 5.26 10.89
N HIS A 185 -20.76 4.42 9.85
CA HIS A 185 -19.66 3.48 9.67
C HIS A 185 -18.42 4.25 9.18
N SER A 186 -17.56 4.66 10.11
CA SER A 186 -16.30 5.38 9.84
C SER A 186 -15.20 4.54 9.16
N ASP A 187 -15.49 3.28 8.83
CA ASP A 187 -14.48 2.34 8.32
C ASP A 187 -14.77 1.92 6.88
N ILE A 188 -15.77 2.53 6.26
CA ILE A 188 -16.16 2.25 4.88
C ILE A 188 -15.42 3.22 3.96
N THR A 189 -14.70 2.67 2.99
CA THR A 189 -14.32 3.41 1.79
C THR A 189 -15.57 3.65 0.95
N TYR A 190 -16.23 4.77 1.22
CA TYR A 190 -17.48 5.14 0.56
C TYR A 190 -17.29 5.36 -0.95
N ALA A 191 -16.12 5.86 -1.34
CA ALA A 191 -15.78 6.08 -2.74
C ALA A 191 -14.30 5.79 -2.98
N HIS A 192 -14.01 5.11 -4.08
CA HIS A 192 -12.68 4.72 -4.50
C HIS A 192 -12.54 4.92 -6.01
N THR A 193 -11.50 5.62 -6.43
CA THR A 193 -11.18 5.86 -7.84
C THR A 193 -9.75 5.44 -8.11
N VAL A 194 -9.57 4.60 -9.12
CA VAL A 194 -8.26 4.23 -9.67
C VAL A 194 -8.11 4.90 -11.03
N ILE A 195 -7.02 5.64 -11.21
CA ILE A 195 -6.63 6.27 -12.49
C ILE A 195 -5.36 5.57 -12.95
N GLN A 196 -5.45 4.83 -14.06
CA GLN A 196 -4.32 4.13 -14.64
C GLN A 196 -3.54 5.02 -15.62
N LEU A 197 -2.30 4.64 -15.89
CA LEU A 197 -1.39 5.35 -16.80
C LEU A 197 -1.90 5.36 -18.26
N ASP A 198 -2.67 4.35 -18.65
CA ASP A 198 -3.35 4.26 -19.95
C ASP A 198 -4.60 5.17 -20.05
N GLY A 199 -4.90 5.93 -19.00
CA GLY A 199 -6.06 6.81 -18.90
C GLY A 199 -7.35 6.11 -18.49
N LYS A 200 -7.33 4.82 -18.17
CA LYS A 200 -8.50 4.11 -17.66
C LYS A 200 -8.81 4.57 -16.24
N ILE A 201 -10.03 5.08 -16.05
CA ILE A 201 -10.54 5.50 -14.76
C ILE A 201 -11.62 4.51 -14.31
N SER A 202 -11.45 3.95 -13.12
CA SER A 202 -12.42 3.03 -12.50
C SER A 202 -12.92 3.63 -11.20
N HIS A 203 -14.23 3.87 -11.11
CA HIS A 203 -14.90 4.30 -9.89
C HIS A 203 -15.59 3.11 -9.21
N ARG A 204 -15.50 3.04 -7.89
CA ARG A 204 -16.26 2.12 -7.04
C ARG A 204 -16.83 2.89 -5.86
N TYR A 205 -18.09 2.64 -5.57
CA TYR A 205 -18.79 3.21 -4.43
C TYR A 205 -19.30 2.09 -3.55
N ALA A 206 -19.17 2.25 -2.24
CA ALA A 206 -19.80 1.35 -1.29
C ALA A 206 -21.32 1.56 -1.34
N SER A 207 -22.11 0.48 -1.31
CA SER A 207 -23.58 0.54 -1.27
C SER A 207 -24.11 1.40 -0.13
N GLU A 208 -23.37 1.45 0.98
CA GLU A 208 -23.65 2.14 2.22
C GLU A 208 -23.67 3.67 2.03
N ILE A 209 -23.03 4.19 0.97
CA ILE A 209 -23.09 5.62 0.62
C ILE A 209 -24.51 6.05 0.25
N ILE A 210 -25.35 5.14 -0.28
CA ILE A 210 -26.71 5.44 -0.75
C ILE A 210 -27.62 5.85 0.40
N GLN A 211 -27.40 5.27 1.58
CA GLN A 211 -28.20 5.52 2.78
C GLN A 211 -27.51 6.50 3.74
N HIS A 212 -26.35 7.04 3.36
CA HIS A 212 -25.55 7.88 4.24
C HIS A 212 -26.12 9.30 4.34
N PRO A 213 -26.32 9.88 5.54
CA PRO A 213 -26.89 11.23 5.71
C PRO A 213 -26.13 12.33 4.97
N GLN A 214 -24.80 12.19 4.87
CA GLN A 214 -23.90 13.12 4.18
C GLN A 214 -23.45 12.66 2.79
N GLN A 215 -24.23 11.79 2.13
CA GLN A 215 -23.87 11.22 0.82
C GLN A 215 -23.34 12.26 -0.17
N GLN A 216 -24.06 13.38 -0.33
CA GLN A 216 -23.70 14.41 -1.30
C GLN A 216 -22.34 15.05 -1.00
N ASP A 217 -22.02 15.28 0.27
CA ASP A 217 -20.76 15.88 0.69
C ASP A 217 -19.59 14.90 0.48
N ILE A 218 -19.78 13.61 0.78
CA ILE A 218 -18.78 12.57 0.53
C ILE A 218 -18.48 12.46 -0.96
N VAL A 219 -19.51 12.39 -1.81
CA VAL A 219 -19.36 12.29 -3.26
C VAL A 219 -18.65 13.53 -3.80
N LYS A 220 -19.06 14.73 -3.36
CA LYS A 220 -18.45 15.99 -3.77
C LYS A 220 -16.99 16.11 -3.33
N LEU A 221 -16.67 15.69 -2.11
CA LEU A 221 -15.30 15.67 -1.61
C LEU A 221 -14.44 14.68 -2.41
N HIS A 222 -14.98 13.48 -2.66
CA HIS A 222 -14.30 12.48 -3.48
C HIS A 222 -14.03 13.00 -4.89
N GLN A 223 -15.01 13.62 -5.54
CA GLN A 223 -14.86 14.20 -6.87
C GLN A 223 -13.77 15.28 -6.90
N LYS A 224 -13.74 16.19 -5.92
CA LYS A 224 -12.64 17.16 -5.79
C LYS A 224 -11.28 16.48 -5.62
N GLY A 225 -11.23 15.40 -4.83
CA GLY A 225 -10.02 14.59 -4.66
C GLY A 225 -9.56 13.95 -5.98
N VAL A 226 -10.50 13.39 -6.75
CA VAL A 226 -10.23 12.82 -8.08
C VAL A 226 -9.74 13.89 -9.05
N GLU A 227 -10.37 15.06 -9.10
CA GLU A 227 -9.94 16.18 -9.96
C GLU A 227 -8.53 16.66 -9.59
N ALA A 228 -8.26 16.83 -8.29
CA ALA A 228 -6.94 17.23 -7.80
C ALA A 228 -5.87 16.17 -8.10
N GLY A 229 -6.18 14.89 -7.82
CA GLY A 229 -5.29 13.76 -8.10
C GLY A 229 -5.00 13.62 -9.59
N THR A 230 -6.03 13.69 -10.43
CA THR A 230 -5.90 13.67 -11.91
C THR A 230 -5.00 14.81 -12.38
N LYS A 231 -5.22 16.02 -11.89
CA LYS A 231 -4.43 17.20 -12.26
C LYS A 231 -2.97 17.07 -11.82
N GLN A 232 -2.70 16.57 -10.62
CA GLN A 232 -1.35 16.31 -10.14
C GLN A 232 -0.65 15.23 -10.96
N TRP A 233 -1.36 14.15 -11.29
CA TRP A 233 -0.87 13.06 -12.13
C TRP A 233 -0.49 13.54 -13.53
N HIS A 234 -1.37 14.32 -14.18
CA HIS A 234 -1.09 14.91 -15.49
C HIS A 234 0.11 15.87 -15.45
N LYS A 235 0.22 16.71 -14.41
CA LYS A 235 1.37 17.61 -14.24
C LYS A 235 2.69 16.83 -14.09
N LEU A 236 2.67 15.69 -13.40
CA LEU A 236 3.83 14.83 -13.27
C LEU A 236 4.26 14.26 -14.63
N PHE A 237 3.32 13.75 -15.43
CA PHE A 237 3.62 13.31 -16.80
C PHE A 237 4.16 14.43 -17.66
N GLN A 238 3.51 15.58 -17.63
CA GLN A 238 3.96 16.74 -18.39
C GLN A 238 5.40 17.09 -18.03
N PHE A 239 5.72 17.16 -16.73
CA PHE A 239 7.08 17.41 -16.25
C PHE A 239 8.09 16.37 -16.77
N VAL A 240 7.78 15.08 -16.70
CA VAL A 240 8.65 14.01 -17.22
C VAL A 240 8.86 14.15 -18.73
N THR A 241 7.78 14.35 -19.49
CA THR A 241 7.86 14.51 -20.95
C THR A 241 8.65 15.75 -21.36
N GLU A 242 8.50 16.87 -20.65
CA GLU A 242 9.27 18.10 -20.90
C GLU A 242 10.77 17.88 -20.68
N ILE A 243 11.15 17.11 -19.66
CA ILE A 243 12.56 16.79 -19.42
C ILE A 243 13.11 15.91 -20.55
N ILE A 244 12.37 14.88 -20.98
CA ILE A 244 12.77 14.01 -22.10
C ILE A 244 12.92 14.83 -23.39
N GLN A 245 11.95 15.68 -23.71
CA GLN A 245 11.98 16.53 -24.91
C GLN A 245 13.14 17.53 -24.91
N ARG A 246 13.50 18.10 -23.75
CA ARG A 246 14.64 19.02 -23.64
C ARG A 246 15.98 18.33 -23.91
N GLN A 247 16.08 17.03 -23.66
CA GLN A 247 17.30 16.25 -23.88
C GLN A 247 17.43 15.71 -25.32
N GLN A 248 16.32 15.55 -26.05
CA GLN A 248 16.34 15.16 -27.47
C GLN A 248 16.66 16.32 -28.43
N LYS A 249 16.70 17.57 -27.93
CA LYS A 249 17.05 18.77 -28.70
C LYS A 249 18.54 19.14 -28.65
N PHE A 250 19.39 18.27 -28.08
CA PHE A 250 20.86 18.36 -28.07
C PHE A 250 21.47 17.04 -28.57
#